data_AF-A0A183F5Z8-F1
#
_entry.id   AF-A0A183F5Z8-F1
#
_cell.length_a   1.000
_cell.length_b   1.000
_cell.length_c   1.000
_cell.angle_alpha   90.00
_cell.angle_beta   90.00
_cell.angle_gamma   90.00
#
_symmetry.space_group_name_H-M   'P 1'
#
loop_
_entity.id
_entity.type
_entity.pdbx_description
1 polymer ?
#
loop_
_entity_poly.entity_id
_entity_poly.type
_entity_poly.pdbx_seq_one_letter_code
_entity_poly.pdbx_strand_id
1 'polypeptide(L)'
;MTVNYNLCVATSRPWTLIRILLHWRGSFWKAVGIESALWLLLYYLINIIYRHSLGTEQQKVFADTARTLNQHLRDIPLDFMLGFFVSVIVTRWSTLFNNIGLIEKLRSWFGRRNKNSTKKHD
;
A
#
# COMPACT_ATOMS: atom_id res chain seq x y z
N MET A 1 -13.38 1.73 -8.61
CA MET A 1 -13.39 1.12 -9.95
C MET A 1 -12.01 0.56 -10.22
N THR A 2 -11.91 -0.70 -10.63
CA THR A 2 -10.66 -1.34 -11.02
C THR A 2 -10.08 -0.63 -12.24
N VAL A 3 -8.91 -0.04 -12.10
CA VAL A 3 -8.23 0.63 -13.22
C VAL A 3 -7.40 -0.43 -13.95
N ASN A 4 -7.73 -0.71 -15.21
CA ASN A 4 -7.05 -1.72 -16.01
C ASN A 4 -5.80 -1.12 -16.67
N TYR A 5 -4.62 -1.51 -16.21
CA TYR A 5 -3.33 -1.05 -16.74
C TYR A 5 -2.61 -2.07 -17.63
N ASN A 6 -3.20 -3.25 -17.87
CA ASN A 6 -2.54 -4.38 -18.54
C ASN A 6 -1.99 -4.02 -19.93
N LEU A 7 -2.73 -3.24 -20.71
CA LEU A 7 -2.30 -2.84 -22.06
C LEU A 7 -1.11 -1.88 -22.05
N CYS A 8 -1.01 -1.02 -21.03
CA CYS A 8 0.12 -0.09 -20.89
C CYS A 8 1.39 -0.82 -20.45
N VAL A 9 1.28 -1.79 -19.54
CA VAL A 9 2.44 -2.55 -19.01
C VAL A 9 3.00 -3.55 -20.03
N ALA A 10 2.23 -3.93 -21.06
CA ALA A 10 2.69 -4.83 -22.13
C ALA A 10 3.84 -4.24 -22.97
N THR A 11 4.06 -2.91 -22.94
CA THR A 11 5.17 -2.27 -23.66
C THR A 11 6.34 -2.03 -22.69
N SER A 12 7.50 -2.65 -22.95
CA SER A 12 8.69 -2.62 -22.07
C SER A 12 9.48 -1.30 -22.15
N ARG A 13 8.80 -0.18 -21.90
CA ARG A 13 9.43 1.15 -21.79
C ARG A 13 9.60 1.50 -20.30
N PRO A 14 10.81 1.87 -19.85
CA PRO A 14 11.05 2.22 -18.43
C PRO A 14 10.21 3.43 -17.98
N TRP A 15 9.88 4.33 -18.90
CA TRP A 15 9.03 5.49 -18.64
C TRP A 15 7.57 5.12 -18.31
N THR A 16 7.10 3.95 -18.74
CA THR A 16 5.72 3.51 -18.51
C THR A 16 5.48 3.22 -17.03
N LEU A 17 6.46 2.67 -16.32
CA LEU A 17 6.36 2.41 -14.87
C LEU A 17 6.25 3.72 -14.08
N ILE A 18 7.08 4.71 -14.40
CA ILE A 18 7.04 6.04 -13.77
C ILE A 18 5.68 6.72 -14.04
N ARG A 19 5.17 6.60 -15.26
CA ARG A 19 3.86 7.15 -15.65
C ARG A 19 2.70 6.53 -14.87
N ILE A 20 2.77 5.22 -14.57
CA ILE A 20 1.77 4.52 -13.77
C ILE A 20 1.89 4.91 -12.29
N LEU A 21 3.12 5.02 -11.76
CA LEU A 21 3.38 5.42 -10.38
C LEU A 21 2.83 6.82 -10.06
N LEU A 22 2.91 7.75 -11.03
CA LEU A 22 2.44 9.13 -10.90
C LEU A 22 0.98 9.32 -11.34
N HIS A 23 0.25 8.26 -11.68
CA HIS A 23 -1.13 8.37 -12.12
C HIS A 23 -2.08 8.65 -10.93
N TRP A 24 -2.86 9.73 -10.96
CA TRP A 24 -3.65 10.25 -9.83
C TRP A 24 -4.78 9.32 -9.34
N ARG A 25 -5.48 8.62 -10.24
CA ARG A 25 -6.60 7.74 -9.85
C ARG A 25 -6.09 6.41 -9.31
N GLY A 26 -6.28 6.20 -8.00
CA GLY A 26 -5.79 5.01 -7.30
C GLY A 26 -4.29 5.05 -7.00
N SER A 27 -3.69 6.24 -7.09
CA SER A 27 -2.28 6.43 -6.79
C SER A 27 -1.95 6.19 -5.33
N PHE A 28 -0.73 5.73 -5.08
CA PHE A 28 -0.11 5.75 -3.75
C PHE A 28 -0.22 7.13 -3.10
N TRP A 29 -0.05 8.20 -3.88
CA TRP A 29 -0.15 9.59 -3.41
C TRP A 29 -1.51 9.95 -2.83
N LYS A 30 -2.60 9.35 -3.32
CA LYS A 30 -3.93 9.61 -2.77
C LYS A 30 -4.13 8.91 -1.42
N ALA A 31 -3.49 7.75 -1.23
CA ALA A 31 -3.56 7.00 0.02
C ALA A 31 -2.65 7.61 1.11
N VAL A 32 -1.44 8.01 0.74
CA VAL A 32 -0.40 8.44 1.70
C VAL A 32 -0.29 9.97 1.82
N GLY A 33 -0.90 10.72 0.89
CA GLY A 33 -0.76 12.17 0.84
C GLY A 33 -1.23 12.91 2.09
N ILE A 34 -2.34 12.47 2.71
CA ILE A 34 -2.86 13.10 3.94
C ILE A 34 -1.90 12.85 5.11
N GLU A 35 -1.49 11.59 5.32
CA GLU A 35 -0.56 11.22 6.39
C GLU A 35 0.80 11.91 6.25
N SER A 36 1.32 12.00 5.02
CA SER A 36 2.57 12.72 4.73
C SER A 36 2.44 14.23 4.97
N ALA A 37 1.31 14.83 4.59
CA ALA A 37 1.07 16.26 4.84
C ALA A 37 0.97 16.55 6.33
N LEU A 38 0.29 15.70 7.10
CA LEU A 38 0.22 15.81 8.55
C LEU A 38 1.62 15.68 9.18
N TRP A 39 2.40 14.68 8.76
CA TRP A 39 3.77 14.49 9.25
C TRP A 39 4.66 15.71 9.00
N LEU A 40 4.58 16.28 7.79
CA LEU A 40 5.32 17.51 7.44
C LEU A 40 4.88 18.69 8.30
N LEU A 41 3.58 18.86 8.53
CA LEU A 41 3.06 19.94 9.36
C LEU A 41 3.62 19.85 10.79
N LEU A 42 3.56 18.68 11.42
CA LEU A 42 4.12 18.48 12.75
C LEU A 42 5.64 18.72 12.78
N TYR A 43 6.36 18.23 11.76
CA TYR A 43 7.80 18.44 11.65
C TYR A 43 8.17 19.92 11.57
N TYR A 44 7.47 20.68 10.73
CA TYR A 44 7.69 22.13 10.61
C TYR A 44 7.30 22.88 11.89
N LEU A 45 6.23 22.46 12.57
CA LEU A 45 5.83 23.04 13.84
C LEU A 45 6.94 22.89 14.89
N ILE A 46 7.49 21.68 15.04
CA ILE A 46 8.61 21.42 15.96
C ILE A 46 9.84 22.25 15.57
N ASN A 47 10.16 22.35 14.27
CA ASN A 47 11.28 23.15 13.78
C ASN A 47 11.12 24.65 14.09
N ILE A 48 9.91 25.20 13.94
CA ILE A 48 9.60 26.59 14.28
C ILE A 48 9.80 26.83 15.78
N ILE A 49 9.28 25.94 16.63
CA ILE A 49 9.44 26.01 18.09
C ILE A 49 10.93 25.95 18.47
N TYR A 50 11.68 25.00 17.91
CA TYR A 50 13.12 24.87 18.15
C TYR A 50 13.89 26.14 17.77
N ARG A 51 13.54 26.78 16.64
CA ARG A 51 14.25 27.96 16.13
C ARG A 51 13.87 29.27 16.81
N HIS A 52 12.58 29.46 17.13
CA HIS A 52 12.06 30.76 17.59
C HIS A 52 11.76 30.80 19.09
N SER A 53 11.51 29.66 19.73
CA SER A 53 11.02 29.62 21.12
C SER A 53 12.03 29.07 22.14
N LEU A 54 13.00 28.25 21.72
CA LEU A 54 13.97 27.64 22.63
C LEU A 54 15.26 28.46 22.75
N GLY A 55 15.74 28.65 23.98
CA GLY A 55 17.05 29.21 24.27
C GLY A 55 18.20 28.22 24.01
N THR A 56 19.44 28.70 24.02
CA THR A 56 20.65 27.92 23.66
C THR A 56 20.86 26.65 24.48
N GLU A 57 20.60 26.69 25.80
CA GLU A 57 20.74 25.51 26.66
C GLU A 57 19.61 24.49 26.44
N GLN A 58 18.37 24.96 26.23
CA GLN A 58 17.23 24.08 25.91
C GLN A 58 17.40 23.40 24.56
N GLN A 59 17.99 24.09 23.58
CA GLN A 59 18.31 23.52 22.27
C GLN A 59 19.31 22.36 22.37
N LYS A 60 20.30 22.43 23.27
CA LYS A 60 21.27 21.34 23.50
C LYS A 60 20.58 20.10 24.06
N VAL A 61 19.73 20.28 25.09
CA VAL A 61 18.97 19.17 25.70
C VAL A 61 18.02 18.52 24.69
N PHE A 62 17.35 19.34 23.87
CA PHE A 62 16.50 18.83 22.79
C PHE A 62 17.29 18.03 21.75
N ALA A 63 18.45 18.53 21.33
CA ALA A 63 19.30 17.86 20.34
C ALA A 63 19.82 16.51 20.86
N ASP A 64 20.20 16.43 22.13
CA ASP A 64 20.64 15.18 22.75
C ASP A 64 19.49 14.17 22.86
N THR A 65 18.31 14.63 23.26
CA THR A 65 17.09 13.80 23.30
C THR A 65 16.72 13.27 21.91
N ALA A 66 16.76 14.12 20.88
CA ALA A 66 16.48 13.72 19.50
C ALA A 66 17.49 12.70 18.98
N ARG A 67 18.76 12.82 19.38
CA ARG A 67 19.82 11.87 19.03
C ARG A 67 19.57 10.49 19.63
N THR A 68 19.20 10.45 20.91
CA THR A 68 18.87 9.21 21.62
C THR A 68 17.65 8.52 21.00
N LEU A 69 16.60 9.28 20.67
CA LEU A 69 15.43 8.74 19.98
C LEU A 69 15.78 8.17 18.60
N ASN A 70 16.64 8.87 17.83
CA ASN A 70 17.06 8.40 16.52
C ASN A 70 17.89 7.10 16.58
N GLN A 71 18.70 6.92 17.64
CA GLN A 71 19.42 5.67 17.88
C GLN A 71 18.43 4.51 18.12
N HIS A 72 17.49 4.70 19.05
CA HIS A 72 16.47 3.68 19.33
C HIS A 72 15.60 3.32 18.12
N LEU A 73 15.29 4.29 17.26
CA LEU A 73 14.50 4.03 16.05
C LEU A 73 15.25 3.15 15.05
N ARG A 74 16.58 3.29 14.98
CA ARG A 74 17.44 2.52 14.07
C ARG A 74 17.59 1.06 14.51
N ASP A 75 17.48 0.80 15.79
CA ASP A 75 17.60 -0.55 16.36
C ASP A 75 16.40 -1.44 16.00
N ILE A 76 15.26 -0.85 15.62
CA ILE A 76 14.04 -1.58 15.26
C ILE A 76 14.03 -1.85 13.75
N PRO A 77 14.01 -3.13 13.29
CA PRO A 77 14.00 -3.46 11.87
C PRO A 77 12.58 -3.35 11.27
N LEU A 78 12.06 -2.12 11.20
CA LEU A 78 10.70 -1.83 10.71
C LEU A 78 10.49 -2.30 9.27
N ASP A 79 11.50 -2.15 8.41
CA ASP A 79 11.41 -2.56 7.00
C ASP A 79 11.19 -4.08 6.86
N PHE A 80 11.86 -4.86 7.71
CA PHE A 80 11.70 -6.31 7.73
C PHE A 80 10.29 -6.69 8.18
N MET A 81 9.80 -6.07 9.25
CA MET A 81 8.44 -6.31 9.76
C MET A 81 7.38 -5.93 8.73
N LEU A 82 7.54 -4.80 8.05
CA LEU A 82 6.64 -4.36 7.00
C LEU A 82 6.63 -5.34 5.82
N GLY A 83 7.79 -5.83 5.41
CA GLY A 83 7.91 -6.85 4.36
C GLY A 83 7.16 -8.13 4.70
N PHE A 84 7.33 -8.63 5.93
CA PHE A 84 6.57 -9.81 6.41
C PHE A 84 5.06 -9.54 6.44
N PHE A 85 4.65 -8.40 6.98
CA PHE A 85 3.25 -8.00 7.08
C PHE A 85 2.56 -7.93 5.71
N VAL A 86 3.18 -7.26 4.75
CA VAL A 86 2.65 -7.14 3.38
C VAL A 86 2.58 -8.51 2.70
N SER A 87 3.57 -9.37 2.88
CA SER A 87 3.57 -10.73 2.31
C SER A 87 2.37 -11.56 2.79
N VAL A 88 2.04 -11.50 4.08
CA VAL A 88 0.85 -12.16 4.64
C VAL A 88 -0.43 -11.60 4.05
N ILE A 89 -0.55 -10.29 3.92
CA ILE A 89 -1.75 -9.64 3.32
C ILE A 89 -1.92 -10.07 1.86
N VAL A 90 -0.86 -10.02 1.07
CA VAL A 90 -0.89 -10.41 -0.35
C VAL A 90 -1.29 -11.87 -0.50
N THR A 91 -0.74 -12.75 0.34
CA THR A 91 -1.09 -14.18 0.36
C THR A 91 -2.58 -14.39 0.63
N ARG A 92 -3.13 -13.72 1.64
CA ARG A 92 -4.55 -13.82 1.99
C ARG A 92 -5.46 -13.29 0.88
N TRP A 93 -5.11 -12.13 0.31
CA TRP A 93 -5.87 -11.53 -0.78
C TRP A 93 -5.87 -12.42 -2.03
N SER A 94 -4.73 -13.01 -2.38
CA SER A 94 -4.61 -13.94 -3.49
C SER A 94 -5.48 -15.19 -3.28
N THR A 95 -5.50 -15.76 -2.07
CA THR A 95 -6.36 -16.91 -1.75
C THR A 95 -7.83 -16.56 -1.88
N LEU A 96 -8.25 -15.37 -1.40
CA LEU A 96 -9.62 -14.89 -1.54
C LEU A 96 -10.00 -14.76 -3.03
N PHE A 97 -9.11 -14.18 -3.85
CA PHE A 97 -9.34 -14.00 -5.27
C PHE A 97 -9.46 -15.34 -6.02
N ASN A 98 -8.59 -16.30 -5.71
CA ASN A 98 -8.64 -17.65 -6.29
C ASN A 98 -9.93 -18.40 -5.91
N ASN A 99 -10.42 -18.22 -4.69
CA ASN A 99 -11.65 -18.85 -4.23
C ASN A 99 -12.90 -18.28 -4.94
N ILE A 100 -12.91 -17.01 -5.35
CA ILE A 100 -14.00 -16.43 -6.14
C ILE A 100 -14.10 -17.12 -7.51
N GLY A 101 -12.97 -17.48 -8.14
CA GLY A 101 -12.97 -18.21 -9.42
C GLY A 101 -13.59 -19.62 -9.35
N LEU A 102 -13.62 -20.26 -8.17
CA LEU A 102 -14.27 -21.57 -7.98
C LEU A 102 -15.80 -21.47 -8.12
N ILE A 103 -16.40 -20.35 -7.70
CA ILE A 103 -17.85 -20.11 -7.79
C ILE A 103 -18.30 -20.06 -9.25
N GLU A 104 -17.50 -19.46 -10.13
CA GLU A 104 -17.80 -19.42 -11.57
C GLU A 104 -17.71 -20.82 -12.19
N LYS A 105 -16.71 -21.63 -11.82
CA LYS A 105 -16.58 -23.02 -12.29
C LYS A 105 -17.75 -23.87 -11.84
N LEU A 106 -18.14 -23.78 -10.57
CA LEU A 106 -19.31 -24.47 -10.01
C LEU A 106 -20.61 -24.10 -10.75
N ARG A 107 -20.85 -22.81 -10.98
CA ARG A 107 -22.01 -22.33 -11.74
C ARG A 107 -22.02 -22.89 -13.17
N SER A 108 -20.87 -22.86 -13.85
CA SER A 108 -20.77 -23.37 -15.22
C SER A 108 -21.04 -24.87 -15.30
N TRP A 109 -20.60 -25.64 -14.30
CA TRP A 109 -20.81 -27.07 -14.23
C TRP A 109 -22.27 -27.42 -13.92
N PHE A 110 -22.92 -26.71 -12.97
CA PHE A 110 -24.35 -26.86 -12.72
C PHE A 110 -25.19 -26.52 -13.96
N GLY A 111 -24.84 -25.46 -14.69
CA GLY A 111 -25.49 -25.10 -15.96
C GLY A 111 -25.36 -26.19 -17.03
N ARG A 112 -24.17 -26.79 -17.18
CA ARG A 112 -23.97 -27.94 -18.09
C ARG A 112 -24.77 -29.16 -17.66
N ARG A 113 -24.83 -29.44 -16.37
CA ARG A 113 -25.58 -30.58 -15.84
C ARG A 113 -27.08 -30.45 -16.10
N ASN A 114 -27.65 -29.25 -15.93
CA ASN A 114 -29.07 -29.00 -16.18
C ASN A 114 -29.43 -29.13 -17.68
N LYS A 115 -28.54 -28.68 -18.58
CA LYS A 115 -28.72 -28.81 -20.04
C LYS A 115 -28.66 -30.27 -20.53
N ASN A 116 -27.84 -31.10 -19.88
CA ASN A 116 -27.76 -32.53 -20.20
C ASN A 116 -28.96 -33.33 -19.63
N SER A 117 -29.60 -32.84 -18.56
CA SER A 117 -30.81 -33.45 -17.99
C SER A 117 -32.06 -33.19 -18.83
N THR A 118 -32.14 -32.02 -19.48
CA THR A 118 -33.27 -31.62 -20.34
C THR A 118 -33.24 -32.33 -21.68
N LYS A 119 -32.06 -32.49 -22.30
CA LYS A 119 -31.87 -33.27 -23.55
C LYS A 119 -32.15 -34.77 -23.45
N LYS A 120 -32.32 -35.31 -22.24
CA LYS A 120 -32.56 -36.74 -22.02
C LYS A 120 -34.05 -37.08 -21.94
N HIS A 121 -34.92 -36.06 -21.94
CA HIS A 121 -36.37 -36.17 -21.87
C HIS A 121 -37.08 -35.82 -23.19
N ASP A 122 -36.31 -35.44 -24.22
CA ASP A 122 -36.74 -35.33 -25.62
C ASP A 122 -36.14 -36.50 -26.42
#